data_AF-A0A8T9DHH7-F1
#
_entry.id   AF-A0A8T9DHH7-F1
#
_cell.length_a   1.000
_cell.length_b   1.000
_cell.length_c   1.000
_cell.angle_alpha   90.00
_cell.angle_beta   90.00
_cell.angle_gamma   90.00
#
_symmetry.space_group_name_H-M   'P 1'
#
loop_
_entity.id
_entity.type
_entity.pdbx_description
1 polymer ?
#
loop_
_entity_poly.entity_id
_entity_poly.type
_entity_poly.pdbx_seq_one_letter_code
_entity_poly.pdbx_strand_id
1 'polypeptide(L)'
;MKADDIPAFVAQVIAARCDICAIGHYGYVLGEPRETGAAEDELRRINEEFGDRDYLLPEIVTYLRSLGRYLDPGSPATHWTENRRIQ
;
A
#
# COMPACT_ATOMS: atom_id res chain seq x y z
N MET A 1 11.14 0.71 -10.08
CA MET A 1 10.16 1.81 -9.87
C MET A 1 10.87 3.15 -9.61
N LYS A 2 10.32 4.32 -9.94
CA LYS A 2 10.81 5.62 -9.42
C LYS A 2 9.77 6.27 -8.50
N ALA A 3 10.18 7.26 -7.71
CA ALA A 3 9.28 7.93 -6.74
C ALA A 3 8.01 8.50 -7.39
N ASP A 4 8.11 9.02 -8.61
CA ASP A 4 6.96 9.55 -9.37
C ASP A 4 5.92 8.47 -9.73
N ASP A 5 6.31 7.19 -9.72
CA ASP A 5 5.42 6.07 -10.04
C ASP A 5 4.59 5.62 -8.83
N ILE A 6 4.89 6.11 -7.62
CA ILE A 6 4.22 5.71 -6.37
C ILE A 6 2.70 5.86 -6.42
N PRO A 7 2.13 7.00 -6.89
CA PRO A 7 0.69 7.13 -7.00
C PRO A 7 0.07 6.08 -7.93
N ALA A 8 0.71 5.77 -9.05
CA ALA A 8 0.23 4.80 -10.02
C ALA A 8 0.29 3.37 -9.44
N PHE A 9 1.40 3.01 -8.80
CA PHE A 9 1.56 1.71 -8.13
C PHE A 9 0.45 1.48 -7.10
N VAL A 10 0.26 2.43 -6.18
CA VAL A 10 -0.77 2.31 -5.13
C VAL A 10 -2.18 2.24 -5.73
N ALA A 11 -2.46 3.01 -6.78
CA ALA A 11 -3.75 2.97 -7.45
C ALA A 11 -4.03 1.61 -8.10
N GLN A 12 -3.03 1.01 -8.76
CA GLN A 12 -3.16 -0.31 -9.39
C GLN A 12 -3.37 -1.42 -8.35
N VAL A 13 -2.64 -1.42 -7.24
CA VAL A 13 -2.83 -2.38 -6.14
C VAL A 13 -4.27 -2.32 -5.60
N ILE A 14 -4.79 -1.12 -5.37
CA ILE A 14 -6.18 -0.91 -4.91
C ILE A 14 -7.19 -1.37 -5.96
N ALA A 15 -6.93 -1.09 -7.24
CA ALA A 15 -7.78 -1.52 -8.36
C ALA A 15 -7.83 -3.06 -8.47
N ALA A 16 -6.72 -3.74 -8.20
CA ALA A 16 -6.62 -5.20 -8.10
C ALA A 16 -7.29 -5.80 -6.86
N ARG A 17 -8.03 -4.99 -6.07
CA ARG A 17 -8.71 -5.40 -4.82
C ARG A 17 -7.76 -5.94 -3.75
N CYS A 18 -6.48 -5.61 -3.84
CA CYS A 18 -5.49 -5.86 -2.81
C CYS A 18 -5.41 -4.63 -1.90
N ASP A 19 -5.44 -4.86 -0.58
CA ASP A 19 -5.29 -3.75 0.36
C ASP A 19 -3.82 -3.32 0.47
N ILE A 20 -3.57 -2.07 0.80
CA ILE A 20 -2.20 -1.56 1.01
C ILE A 20 -2.17 -0.50 2.10
N CYS A 21 -1.32 -0.66 3.11
CA CYS A 21 -1.21 0.32 4.19
C CYS A 21 0.21 0.40 4.75
N ALA A 22 0.60 1.58 5.22
CA ALA A 22 1.85 1.77 5.94
C ALA A 22 1.74 1.24 7.37
N ILE A 23 2.83 0.67 7.89
CA ILE A 23 2.98 0.27 9.30
C ILE A 23 4.06 1.15 9.92
N GLY A 24 3.64 2.04 10.82
CA GLY A 24 4.49 3.09 11.38
C GLY A 24 5.09 3.97 10.28
N HIS A 25 6.41 4.18 10.36
CA HIS A 25 7.17 5.04 9.44
C HIS A 25 8.22 4.27 8.61
N TYR A 26 8.25 2.94 8.70
CA TYR A 26 9.38 2.13 8.23
C TYR A 26 8.98 0.97 7.32
N GLY A 27 7.69 0.79 7.05
CA GLY A 27 7.25 -0.29 6.19
C GLY A 27 5.82 -0.11 5.74
N TYR A 28 5.43 -0.93 4.77
CA TYR A 28 4.06 -1.07 4.34
C TYR A 28 3.77 -2.54 4.08
N VAL A 29 2.50 -2.90 4.07
CA VAL A 29 2.04 -4.25 3.80
C VAL A 29 1.06 -4.24 2.64
N LEU A 30 1.09 -5.30 1.86
CA LEU A 30 0.06 -5.65 0.88
C LEU A 30 -0.85 -6.68 1.56
N GLY A 31 -2.15 -6.39 1.59
CA GLY A 31 -3.15 -7.31 2.14
C GLY A 31 -3.38 -8.49 1.21
N GLU A 32 -3.94 -9.56 1.75
CA GLU A 32 -4.32 -10.71 0.93
C GLU A 32 -5.36 -10.30 -0.13
N PRO A 33 -5.22 -10.77 -1.39
CA PRO A 33 -6.22 -10.52 -2.41
C PRO A 33 -7.57 -11.12 -1.99
N ARG A 34 -8.65 -10.35 -2.09
CA ARG A 34 -10.00 -10.80 -1.67
C ARG A 34 -10.57 -11.93 -2.55
N GLU A 35 -10.07 -12.10 -3.77
CA GLU A 35 -10.51 -13.09 -4.75
C GLU A 35 -9.31 -13.95 -5.19
N THR A 36 -9.35 -15.24 -4.89
CA THR A 36 -8.22 -16.16 -5.16
C THR A 36 -8.04 -16.43 -6.65
N GLY A 37 -6.80 -16.48 -7.13
CA GLY A 37 -6.45 -16.72 -8.53
C GLY A 37 -6.25 -15.43 -9.34
N ALA A 38 -7.35 -14.79 -9.79
CA ALA A 38 -7.25 -13.64 -10.68
C ALA A 38 -6.57 -12.41 -10.05
N ALA A 39 -6.85 -12.14 -8.76
CA ALA A 39 -6.23 -11.01 -8.07
C ALA A 39 -4.77 -11.30 -7.65
N GLU A 40 -4.41 -12.56 -7.43
CA GLU A 40 -3.01 -12.96 -7.24
C GLU A 40 -2.20 -12.79 -8.52
N ASP A 41 -2.75 -13.19 -9.67
CA ASP A 41 -2.13 -12.99 -10.97
C ASP A 41 -1.96 -11.51 -11.30
N GLU A 42 -2.96 -10.68 -10.99
CA GLU A 42 -2.87 -9.25 -11.21
C GLU A 42 -1.84 -8.59 -10.28
N LEU A 43 -1.80 -8.98 -9.00
CA LEU A 43 -0.77 -8.49 -8.07
C LEU A 43 0.64 -8.90 -8.52
N ARG A 44 0.80 -10.10 -9.09
CA ARG A 44 2.06 -10.54 -9.69
C ARG A 44 2.45 -9.68 -10.89
N ARG A 45 1.51 -9.37 -11.80
CA ARG A 45 1.75 -8.47 -12.94
C ARG A 45 2.17 -7.07 -12.49
N ILE A 46 1.48 -6.51 -11.50
CA ILE A 46 1.84 -5.21 -10.90
C ILE A 46 3.27 -5.28 -10.32
N ASN A 47 3.62 -6.34 -9.59
CA ASN A 47 4.98 -6.52 -9.07
C ASN A 47 6.04 -6.58 -10.19
N GLU A 48 5.74 -7.25 -11.30
CA GLU A 48 6.63 -7.33 -12.47
C GLU A 48 6.76 -5.97 -13.20
N GLU A 49 5.65 -5.22 -13.34
CA GLU A 49 5.62 -3.91 -14.01
C GLU A 49 6.43 -2.85 -13.28
N PHE A 50 6.21 -2.70 -11.98
CA PHE A 50 6.89 -1.66 -11.19
C PHE A 50 8.31 -2.10 -10.77
N GLY A 51 8.57 -3.40 -10.69
CA GLY A 51 9.86 -3.98 -10.33
C GLY A 51 10.28 -3.68 -8.89
N ASP A 52 11.59 -3.65 -8.66
CA ASP A 52 12.17 -3.37 -7.34
C ASP A 52 11.78 -1.96 -6.85
N ARG A 53 11.48 -1.91 -5.55
CA ARG A 53 10.93 -0.76 -4.83
C ARG A 53 11.41 -0.69 -3.38
N ASP A 54 12.31 -1.57 -2.94
CA ASP A 54 12.80 -1.59 -1.56
C ASP A 54 13.50 -0.28 -1.21
N TYR A 55 14.21 0.32 -2.17
CA TYR A 55 14.86 1.63 -2.02
C TYR A 55 13.88 2.81 -1.98
N LEU A 56 12.60 2.62 -2.30
CA LEU A 56 11.54 3.64 -2.22
C LEU A 56 10.61 3.45 -1.03
N LEU A 57 10.97 2.56 -0.10
CA LEU A 57 10.12 2.25 1.04
C LEU A 57 9.72 3.53 1.84
N PRO A 58 10.64 4.47 2.16
CA PRO A 58 10.27 5.69 2.89
C PRO A 58 9.26 6.56 2.13
N GLU A 59 9.40 6.67 0.82
CA GLU A 59 8.53 7.46 -0.06
C GLU A 59 7.15 6.82 -0.19
N ILE A 60 7.09 5.50 -0.34
CA ILE A 60 5.83 4.74 -0.37
C ILE A 60 5.08 4.92 0.96
N VAL A 61 5.79 4.80 2.09
CA VAL A 61 5.20 5.01 3.42
C VAL A 61 4.66 6.43 3.54
N THR A 62 5.43 7.43 3.14
CA THR A 62 5.02 8.84 3.19
C THR A 62 3.75 9.08 2.37
N TYR A 63 3.68 8.51 1.17
CA TYR A 63 2.50 8.61 0.32
C TYR A 63 1.28 7.89 0.91
N LEU A 64 1.43 6.67 1.44
CA LEU A 64 0.31 5.96 2.08
C LEU A 64 -0.22 6.72 3.31
N ARG A 65 0.66 7.33 4.09
CA ARG A 65 0.26 8.19 5.22
C ARG A 65 -0.49 9.43 4.78
N SER A 66 -0.10 10.07 3.67
CA SER A 66 -0.83 11.23 3.12
C SER A 66 -2.25 10.87 2.67
N LEU A 67 -2.49 9.61 2.28
CA LEU A 67 -3.82 9.06 2.00
C LEU A 67 -4.60 8.65 3.26
N GLY A 68 -4.00 8.75 4.45
CA GLY A 68 -4.55 8.24 5.71
C GLY A 68 -4.50 6.71 5.84
N ARG A 69 -3.77 6.01 4.95
CA ARG A 69 -3.68 4.55 4.89
C ARG A 69 -2.50 4.03 5.70
N TYR A 70 -2.58 4.14 7.03
CA TYR A 70 -1.51 3.70 7.92
C TYR A 70 -2.01 3.05 9.21
N LEU A 71 -1.15 2.31 9.90
CA LEU A 71 -1.37 1.86 11.27
C LEU A 71 -0.10 2.15 12.06
N ASP A 72 -0.24 2.87 13.17
CA ASP A 72 0.89 3.14 14.06
C ASP A 72 0.99 2.06 15.14
N PRO A 73 2.18 1.47 15.37
CA PRO A 73 2.38 0.57 16.50
C PRO A 73 1.96 1.22 17.82
N GLY A 74 1.11 0.55 18.58
CA GLY A 74 0.54 1.07 19.82
C GLY A 74 -0.76 1.90 19.64
N SER A 75 -1.19 2.16 18.41
CA SER A 75 -2.54 2.64 18.14
C SER A 75 -3.57 1.55 18.46
N PRO A 76 -4.75 1.89 19.01
CA PRO A 76 -5.85 0.93 19.16
C PRO A 76 -6.53 0.57 17.83
N ALA A 77 -6.21 1.27 16.73
CA ALA A 77 -6.81 1.03 15.43
C ALA A 77 -6.49 -0.39 14.92
N THR A 78 -7.53 -1.13 14.53
CA THR A 78 -7.40 -2.48 13.96
C THR A 78 -7.33 -2.45 12.44
N HIS A 79 -7.83 -1.37 11.82
CA HIS A 79 -7.80 -1.13 10.39
C HIS A 79 -7.56 0.34 10.06
N TRP A 80 -6.82 0.64 8.99
CA TRP A 80 -6.43 2.01 8.63
C TRP A 80 -7.62 2.93 8.32
N THR A 81 -8.79 2.38 8.01
CA THR A 81 -10.03 3.17 7.81
C THR A 81 -10.52 3.83 9.09
N GLU A 82 -10.03 3.40 10.26
CA GLU A 82 -10.32 4.02 11.55
C GLU A 82 -9.49 5.30 11.75
N ASN A 83 -8.45 5.53 10.94
CA ASN A 83 -7.76 6.80 10.94
C ASN A 83 -8.72 7.89 10.47
N ARG A 84 -9.00 8.85 11.35
CA ARG A 84 -9.76 10.03 10.97
C ARG A 84 -9.00 10.73 9.85
N ARG A 85 -9.64 10.93 8.69
CA ARG A 85 -9.14 11.86 7.68
C ARG A 85 -9.06 13.23 8.35
N ILE A 86 -7.85 13.77 8.47
CA ILE A 86 -7.67 15.17 8.82
C ILE A 86 -8.24 15.93 7.61
N GLN A 87 -9.40 16.55 7.80
CA GLN A 87 -10.02 17.44 6.82
C GLN A 87 -9.20 18.73 6.69
#